data_AF-B5GA40-F1
#
_entry.id   AF-B5GA40-F1
#
_cell.length_a   1.000
_cell.length_b   1.000
_cell.length_c   1.000
_cell.angle_alpha   90.00
_cell.angle_beta   90.00
_cell.angle_gamma   90.00
#
_symmetry.space_group_name_H-M   'P 1'
#
loop_
_entity.id
_entity.type
_entity.pdbx_description
1 polymer ?
#
loop_
_entity_poly.entity_id
_entity_poly.type
_entity_poly.pdbx_seq_one_letter_code
_entity_poly.pdbx_strand_id
1 'polypeptide(L)'
;MESFWTSGGHQDRVRVATIHQADGVWVLVWDPDYVSATFHETALAAVAAARDSYAAYLAAEYASDEEGRRNEATAKRQGGAVARAVRAPMGGQRKLPNSAK
;
A
#
# COMPACT_ATOMS: atom_id res chain seq x y z
N MET A 1 0.05 19.19 -28.68
CA MET A 1 -0.48 18.49 -27.49
C MET A 1 -1.87 18.00 -27.90
N GLU A 2 -1.99 16.74 -28.33
CA GLU A 2 -3.26 16.23 -28.85
C GLU A 2 -3.85 15.22 -27.88
N SER A 3 -5.10 15.45 -27.50
CA SER A 3 -5.86 14.65 -26.53
C SER A 3 -7.02 14.01 -27.27
N PHE A 4 -7.09 12.68 -27.29
CA PHE A 4 -8.22 11.96 -27.85
C PHE A 4 -9.16 11.51 -26.72
N TRP A 5 -10.45 11.82 -26.88
CA TRP A 5 -11.51 11.47 -25.93
C TRP A 5 -12.45 10.45 -26.57
N THR A 6 -12.74 9.36 -25.88
CA THR A 6 -13.97 8.59 -26.07
C THR A 6 -14.71 8.55 -24.74
N SER A 7 -16.00 8.89 -24.81
CA SER A 7 -16.90 9.04 -23.68
C SER A 7 -17.55 7.69 -23.36
N GLY A 8 -17.53 7.28 -22.09
CA GLY A 8 -18.19 6.07 -21.63
C GLY A 8 -17.92 5.79 -20.16
N GLY A 9 -18.84 6.22 -19.29
CA GLY A 9 -18.99 5.70 -17.94
C GLY A 9 -18.05 6.29 -16.89
N HIS A 10 -18.64 6.68 -15.78
CA HIS A 10 -18.02 7.11 -14.53
C HIS A 10 -17.02 6.05 -14.02
N GLN A 11 -15.76 6.17 -14.45
CA GLN A 11 -14.60 5.57 -13.82
C GLN A 11 -13.81 6.77 -13.31
N ASP A 12 -13.68 6.88 -11.99
CA ASP A 12 -12.72 7.78 -11.36
C ASP A 12 -11.40 7.56 -12.10
N ARG A 13 -10.97 8.52 -12.92
CA ARG A 13 -9.74 8.40 -13.69
C ARG A 13 -8.59 8.64 -12.72
N VAL A 14 -8.35 7.66 -11.85
CA VAL A 14 -7.17 7.63 -11.01
C VAL A 14 -5.99 7.54 -11.96
N ARG A 15 -5.17 8.59 -11.94
CA ARG A 15 -3.98 8.67 -12.78
C ARG A 15 -2.93 7.74 -12.18
N VAL A 16 -2.94 6.47 -12.60
CA VAL A 16 -2.08 5.42 -12.04
C VAL A 16 -0.62 5.49 -12.49
N ALA A 17 -0.34 6.21 -13.58
CA ALA A 17 1.02 6.41 -14.08
C ALA A 17 1.18 7.74 -14.80
N THR A 18 2.40 8.27 -14.77
CA THR A 18 2.81 9.46 -15.51
C THR A 18 4.06 9.14 -16.33
N ILE A 19 3.99 9.46 -17.63
CA ILE A 19 5.15 9.47 -18.52
C ILE A 19 5.50 10.93 -18.83
N HIS A 20 6.75 11.31 -18.61
CA HIS A 20 7.25 12.64 -18.91
C HIS A 20 8.68 12.58 -19.47
N GLN A 21 9.12 13.63 -20.14
CA GLN A 21 10.49 13.73 -20.64
C GLN A 21 11.32 14.64 -19.74
N ALA A 22 12.50 14.17 -19.35
CA ALA A 22 13.49 14.92 -18.56
C ALA A 22 14.88 14.67 -19.14
N ASP A 23 15.63 15.74 -19.44
CA ASP A 23 17.02 15.68 -19.94
C ASP A 23 17.22 14.77 -21.16
N GLY A 24 16.24 14.74 -22.07
CA GLY A 24 16.28 13.91 -23.28
C GLY A 24 15.84 12.46 -23.07
N VAL A 25 15.54 12.04 -21.83
CA VAL A 25 15.10 10.70 -21.47
C VAL A 25 13.61 10.71 -21.12
N TRP A 26 12.89 9.66 -21.50
CA TRP A 26 11.49 9.44 -21.14
C TRP A 26 11.40 8.62 -19.85
N VAL A 27 10.72 9.19 -18.85
CA VAL A 27 10.57 8.62 -17.52
C VAL A 27 9.13 8.16 -17.33
N LEU A 28 8.97 6.89 -16.96
CA LEU A 28 7.70 6.32 -16.49
C LEU A 28 7.74 6.24 -14.96
N VAL A 29 6.71 6.81 -14.32
CA VAL A 29 6.52 6.79 -12.87
C VAL A 29 5.10 6.29 -12.57
N TRP A 30 4.97 5.36 -11.63
CA TRP A 30 3.68 4.87 -11.13
C TRP A 30 3.22 5.69 -9.92
N ASP A 31 1.91 5.85 -9.78
CA ASP A 31 1.29 6.51 -8.63
C ASP A 31 0.13 5.63 -8.10
N PRO A 32 0.26 5.06 -6.89
CA PRO A 32 1.41 5.13 -5.98
C PRO A 32 2.68 4.45 -6.52
N ASP A 33 3.83 4.73 -5.93
CA ASP A 33 5.16 4.26 -6.36
C ASP A 33 5.48 2.80 -5.95
N TYR A 34 4.48 1.91 -6.06
CA TYR A 34 4.63 0.48 -5.75
C TYR A 34 5.66 -0.24 -6.61
N VAL A 35 5.96 0.31 -7.78
CA VAL A 35 6.97 -0.18 -8.72
C VAL A 35 7.92 0.96 -9.07
N SER A 36 9.21 0.64 -9.19
CA SER A 36 10.24 1.62 -9.50
C SER A 36 9.99 2.35 -10.81
N ALA A 37 10.39 3.62 -10.84
CA ALA A 37 10.42 4.40 -12.07
C ALA A 37 11.39 3.78 -13.10
N THR A 38 11.07 3.90 -14.37
CA THR A 38 11.90 3.39 -15.47
C THR A 38 12.21 4.48 -16.50
N PHE A 39 13.35 4.33 -17.18
CA PHE A 39 13.93 5.33 -18.06
C PHE A 39 14.13 4.77 -19.46
N HIS A 40 13.75 5.54 -20.47
CA HIS A 40 13.65 5.07 -21.85
C HIS A 40 14.13 6.14 -22.82
N GLU A 41 14.77 5.72 -23.92
CA GLU A 41 15.23 6.66 -24.96
C GLU A 41 14.08 7.28 -25.75
N THR A 42 12.93 6.60 -25.82
CA THR A 42 11.78 7.05 -26.61
C THR A 42 10.48 6.98 -25.82
N ALA A 43 9.53 7.86 -26.17
CA ALA A 43 8.18 7.85 -25.62
C ALA A 43 7.49 6.50 -25.83
N LEU A 44 7.68 5.90 -27.01
CA LEU A 44 7.06 4.63 -27.37
C LEU A 44 7.57 3.49 -26.48
N ALA A 45 8.86 3.46 -26.19
CA ALA A 45 9.45 2.50 -25.25
C ALA A 45 8.91 2.69 -23.83
N ALA A 46 8.75 3.94 -23.37
CA ALA A 46 8.13 4.22 -22.07
C ALA A 46 6.67 3.74 -21.98
N VAL A 47 5.90 3.92 -23.06
CA VAL A 47 4.50 3.42 -23.14
C VAL A 47 4.45 1.90 -23.17
N ALA A 48 5.35 1.25 -23.92
CA ALA A 48 5.47 -0.21 -23.93
C ALA A 48 5.82 -0.76 -22.54
N ALA A 49 6.80 -0.15 -21.88
CA ALA A 49 7.17 -0.50 -20.51
C ALA A 49 6.01 -0.31 -19.52
N ALA A 50 5.19 0.74 -19.67
CA ALA A 50 4.00 0.94 -18.85
C ALA A 50 2.99 -0.18 -19.02
N ARG A 51 2.73 -0.60 -20.27
CA ARG A 51 1.86 -1.73 -20.56
C ARG A 51 2.39 -3.03 -19.97
N ASP A 52 3.67 -3.30 -20.14
CA ASP A 52 4.28 -4.57 -19.73
C ASP A 52 4.42 -4.69 -18.20
N SER A 53 4.64 -3.57 -17.51
CA SER A 53 4.79 -3.53 -16.04
C SER A 53 3.48 -3.35 -15.28
N TYR A 54 2.35 -3.08 -15.96
CA TYR A 54 1.07 -2.82 -15.29
C TYR A 54 0.59 -3.99 -14.43
N ALA A 55 0.76 -5.23 -14.88
CA ALA A 55 0.37 -6.41 -14.09
C ALA A 55 1.21 -6.54 -12.80
N ALA A 56 2.49 -6.17 -12.86
CA ALA A 56 3.35 -6.14 -11.69
C ALA A 56 2.95 -5.01 -10.72
N TYR A 57 2.56 -3.85 -11.24
CA TYR A 57 2.01 -2.76 -10.45
C TYR A 57 0.75 -3.19 -9.69
N LEU A 58 -0.22 -3.81 -10.36
CA LEU A 58 -1.45 -4.29 -9.71
C LEU A 58 -1.15 -5.33 -8.63
N ALA A 59 -0.22 -6.25 -8.89
CA ALA A 59 0.19 -7.24 -7.89
C ALA A 59 0.81 -6.58 -6.64
N ALA A 60 1.61 -5.53 -6.82
CA ALA A 60 2.23 -4.79 -5.73
C ALA A 60 1.19 -3.95 -4.95
N GLU A 61 0.23 -3.34 -5.64
CA GLU A 61 -0.91 -2.64 -5.02
C GLU A 61 -1.71 -3.59 -4.11
N TYR A 62 -2.10 -4.76 -4.62
CA TYR A 62 -2.83 -5.75 -3.82
C TYR A 62 -2.05 -6.25 -2.60
N ALA A 63 -0.73 -6.44 -2.74
CA ALA A 63 0.13 -6.85 -1.64
C ALA A 63 0.21 -5.76 -0.55
N SER A 64 0.34 -4.49 -0.95
CA SER A 64 0.33 -3.34 -0.06
C SER A 64 -0.98 -3.24 0.74
N ASP A 65 -2.13 -3.41 0.07
CA ASP A 65 -3.44 -3.40 0.71
C ASP A 65 -3.62 -4.53 1.73
N GLU A 66 -3.10 -5.72 1.40
CA GLU A 66 -3.12 -6.85 2.34
C GLU A 66 -2.27 -6.59 3.57
N GLU A 67 -1.06 -6.03 3.37
CA GLU A 67 -0.19 -5.65 4.47
C GLU A 67 -0.81 -4.55 5.34
N GLY A 68 -1.44 -3.54 4.74
CA GLY A 68 -2.19 -2.51 5.44
C GLY A 68 -3.27 -3.10 6.36
N ARG A 69 -4.07 -4.04 5.85
CA ARG A 69 -5.10 -4.75 6.63
C ARG A 69 -4.49 -5.59 7.77
N ARG A 70 -3.37 -6.27 7.53
CA ARG A 70 -2.66 -7.06 8.57
C ARG A 70 -2.09 -6.16 9.67
N ASN A 71 -1.51 -5.04 9.29
CA ASN A 71 -0.95 -4.05 10.22
C ASN A 71 -2.04 -3.43 11.08
N GLU A 72 -3.18 -3.06 10.48
CA GLU A 72 -4.34 -2.55 11.22
C GLU A 72 -4.90 -3.59 12.21
N ALA A 73 -5.04 -4.84 11.79
CA ALA A 73 -5.50 -5.92 12.68
C ALA A 73 -4.56 -6.12 13.87
N THR A 74 -3.24 -6.03 13.64
CA THR A 74 -2.22 -6.13 14.69
C THR A 74 -2.26 -4.92 15.63
N ALA A 75 -2.38 -3.71 15.10
CA ALA A 75 -2.52 -2.49 15.89
C ALA A 75 -3.76 -2.53 16.79
N LYS A 76 -4.92 -2.99 16.28
CA LYS A 76 -6.15 -3.19 17.07
C LYS A 76 -5.95 -4.20 18.21
N ARG A 77 -5.25 -5.31 17.94
CA ARG A 77 -4.93 -6.33 18.96
C ARG A 77 -4.02 -5.77 20.05
N GLN A 78 -2.97 -5.04 19.68
CA GLN A 78 -2.06 -4.39 20.61
C GLN A 78 -2.78 -3.33 21.45
N GLY A 79 -3.58 -2.46 20.83
CA GLY A 79 -4.40 -1.47 21.53
C GLY A 79 -5.39 -2.12 22.51
N GLY A 80 -6.05 -3.22 22.11
CA GLY A 80 -6.94 -3.98 23.00
C GLY A 80 -6.21 -4.72 24.13
N ALA A 81 -4.95 -5.13 23.94
CA ALA A 81 -4.12 -5.70 24.99
C ALA A 81 -3.65 -4.63 25.99
N VAL A 82 -3.19 -3.48 25.49
CA VAL A 82 -2.79 -2.33 26.31
C VAL A 82 -3.99 -1.80 27.11
N ALA A 83 -5.15 -1.61 26.48
CA ALA A 83 -6.36 -1.17 27.19
C ALA A 83 -6.78 -2.16 28.30
N ARG A 84 -6.61 -3.47 28.09
CA ARG A 84 -6.85 -4.50 29.12
C ARG A 84 -5.82 -4.46 30.24
N ALA A 85 -4.54 -4.24 29.92
CA ALA A 85 -3.48 -4.13 30.92
C ALA A 85 -3.62 -2.86 31.79
N VAL A 86 -4.01 -1.73 31.19
CA VAL A 86 -4.27 -0.48 31.91
C VAL A 86 -5.57 -0.55 32.73
N ARG A 87 -6.57 -1.31 32.26
CA ARG A 87 -7.85 -1.51 32.99
C ARG A 87 -7.77 -2.61 34.03
N ALA A 88 -6.74 -3.46 34.01
CA ALA A 88 -6.51 -4.41 35.09
C ALA A 88 -6.16 -3.61 36.35
N PRO A 89 -6.94 -3.69 37.43
CA PRO A 89 -6.55 -3.10 38.69
C PRO A 89 -5.26 -3.79 39.12
N MET A 90 -4.29 -3.01 39.59
CA MET A 90 -3.17 -3.49 40.40
C MET A 90 -3.71 -4.11 41.70
N GLY A 91 -4.35 -5.28 41.63
CA GLY A 91 -5.14 -5.83 42.71
C GLY A 91 -5.37 -7.32 42.55
N GLY A 92 -4.43 -8.12 43.07
CA GLY A 92 -4.65 -9.56 43.18
C GLY A 92 -3.38 -10.39 43.36
N GLN A 93 -2.59 -10.12 44.39
CA GLN A 93 -1.70 -11.15 44.94
C GLN A 93 -2.58 -12.37 45.32
N ARG A 94 -2.58 -13.41 44.49
CA ARG A 94 -3.18 -14.71 44.84
C ARG A 94 -2.43 -15.26 46.06
N LYS A 95 -3.01 -15.12 47.25
CA LYS A 95 -2.58 -15.89 48.43
C LYS A 95 -2.71 -17.37 48.10
N LEU A 96 -1.57 -18.06 48.07
CA LEU A 96 -1.52 -19.53 48.04
C LEU A 96 -2.23 -20.05 49.30
N PRO A 97 -3.19 -21.00 49.18
CA PRO A 97 -3.81 -21.59 50.35
C PRO A 97 -2.76 -22.38 51.12
N ASN A 98 -2.53 -21.95 52.35
CA ASN A 98 -1.61 -22.58 53.29
C ASN A 98 -2.16 -23.96 53.66
N SER A 99 -1.44 -25.03 53.29
CA SER A 99 -1.75 -26.39 53.71
C SER A 99 -1.53 -26.51 55.21
N ALA A 100 -2.60 -26.40 55.99
CA ALA A 100 -2.58 -26.67 57.42
C ALA A 100 -2.69 -28.19 57.66
N LYS A 101 -1.83 -28.66 58.57
CA LYS A 101 -1.70 -30.03 59.10
C LYS A 101 -2.99 -30.56 59.73
#